data_AF-A0A9E1LBA2-F1
#
_entry.id   AF-A0A9E1LBA2-F1
#
_cell.length_a   1.000
_cell.length_b   1.000
_cell.length_c   1.000
_cell.angle_alpha   90.00
_cell.angle_beta   90.00
_cell.angle_gamma   90.00
#
_symmetry.space_group_name_H-M   'P 1'
#
loop_
_entity.id
_entity.type
_entity.pdbx_description
1 polymer ?
#
loop_
_entity_poly.entity_id
_entity_poly.type
_entity_poly.pdbx_seq_one_letter_code
_entity_poly.pdbx_strand_id
1 'polypeptide(L)'
;MAFTDSDGFQCRAVGSLVITLSETGINNAVETIDLTDSQVNRDRFDAPTRTYLIRFNEVPADLTKVRVSVLFTPDSGTKLRANNIIEK
;
A
#
# COMPACT_ATOMS: atom_id res chain seq x y z
N MET A 1 18.66 9.57 4.17
CA MET A 1 18.67 10.15 2.80
C MET A 1 17.21 10.19 2.36
N ALA A 2 16.65 11.35 2.03
CA ALA A 2 15.26 11.43 1.61
C ALA A 2 15.17 11.11 0.12
N PHE A 3 14.35 10.14 -0.27
CA PHE A 3 14.14 9.80 -1.67
C PHE A 3 13.25 10.85 -2.29
N THR A 4 13.70 11.49 -3.36
CA THR A 4 12.90 12.48 -4.09
C THR A 4 12.28 11.84 -5.31
N ASP A 5 11.02 12.15 -5.62
CA ASP A 5 10.39 11.86 -6.90
C ASP A 5 11.03 12.69 -8.03
N SER A 6 10.58 12.44 -9.26
CA SER A 6 11.07 13.14 -10.46
C SER A 6 10.84 14.65 -10.44
N ASP A 7 9.93 15.14 -9.58
CA ASP A 7 9.61 16.55 -9.39
C ASP A 7 10.34 17.17 -8.19
N GLY A 8 11.23 16.41 -7.54
CA GLY A 8 12.03 16.85 -6.39
C GLY A 8 11.28 16.83 -5.06
N PHE A 9 10.06 16.29 -4.99
CA PHE A 9 9.33 16.11 -3.74
C PHE A 9 9.76 14.82 -3.05
N GLN A 10 9.87 14.84 -1.71
CA GLN A 10 10.23 13.63 -0.99
C GLN A 10 9.12 12.57 -1.12
N CYS A 11 9.46 11.39 -1.64
CA CYS A 11 8.74 10.14 -1.40
C CYS A 11 8.61 10.01 0.13
N ARG A 12 7.39 10.25 0.63
CA ARG A 12 7.16 10.55 2.06
C ARG A 12 7.33 9.34 2.97
N ALA A 13 7.27 8.13 2.43
CA ALA A 13 7.27 6.90 3.20
C ALA A 13 8.47 6.02 2.82
N VAL A 14 9.30 5.72 3.82
CA VAL A 14 10.40 4.75 3.75
C VAL A 14 10.15 3.71 4.83
N GLY A 15 10.15 2.43 4.44
CA GLY A 15 9.88 1.30 5.33
C GLY A 15 9.11 0.19 4.62
N SER A 16 8.37 -0.61 5.39
CA SER A 16 7.58 -1.73 4.87
C SER A 16 6.09 -1.44 4.95
N LEU A 17 5.39 -1.61 3.84
CA LEU A 17 3.94 -1.49 3.74
C LEU A 17 3.32 -2.87 3.55
N VAL A 18 2.52 -3.31 4.49
CA VAL A 18 1.76 -4.57 4.42
C VAL A 18 0.30 -4.24 4.23
N ILE A 19 -0.31 -4.74 3.17
CA ILE A 19 -1.74 -4.61 2.89
C ILE A 19 -2.36 -6.00 2.94
N THR A 20 -3.51 -6.10 3.59
CA THR A 20 -4.29 -7.33 3.70
C THR A 20 -5.71 -7.05 3.23
N LEU A 21 -6.16 -7.81 2.23
CA LEU A 21 -7.57 -7.90 1.87
C LEU A 21 -8.18 -9.10 2.58
N SER A 22 -9.35 -8.90 3.17
CA SER A 22 -10.11 -9.94 3.84
C SER A 22 -11.60 -9.74 3.61
N GLU A 23 -12.32 -10.82 3.35
CA GLU A 23 -13.77 -10.88 3.30
C GLU A 23 -14.21 -12.35 3.33
N THR A 24 -15.47 -12.60 3.66
CA THR A 24 -16.07 -13.93 3.54
C THR A 24 -16.03 -14.40 2.08
N GLY A 25 -15.39 -15.54 1.81
CA GLY A 25 -15.29 -16.11 0.45
C GLY A 25 -13.97 -15.82 -0.28
N ILE A 26 -13.05 -15.06 0.32
CA ILE A 26 -11.66 -14.92 -0.15
C ILE A 26 -10.68 -15.45 0.88
N ASN A 27 -9.65 -16.13 0.39
CA ASN A 27 -8.43 -16.30 1.19
C ASN A 27 -7.82 -14.92 1.40
N ASN A 28 -7.31 -14.64 2.60
CA ASN A 28 -6.66 -13.37 2.89
C ASN A 28 -5.54 -13.12 1.87
N ALA A 29 -5.70 -12.11 1.02
CA ALA A 29 -4.67 -11.70 0.08
C ALA A 29 -3.76 -10.70 0.79
N VAL A 30 -2.49 -11.05 0.93
CA VAL A 30 -1.49 -10.21 1.61
C VAL A 30 -0.44 -9.77 0.61
N GLU A 31 -0.25 -8.47 0.47
CA GLU A 31 0.83 -7.89 -0.31
C GLU A 31 1.77 -7.12 0.62
N THR A 32 3.07 -7.40 0.52
CA THR A 32 4.11 -6.66 1.23
C THR A 32 4.92 -5.88 0.21
N ILE A 33 5.02 -4.58 0.41
CA ILE A 33 5.73 -3.66 -0.46
C ILE A 33 6.89 -3.09 0.34
N ASP A 34 8.09 -3.31 -0.16
CA ASP A 34 9.30 -2.71 0.39
C ASP A 34 9.49 -1.32 -0.21
N LEU A 35 9.16 -0.29 0.57
CA LEU A 35 9.34 1.12 0.18
C LEU A 35 10.75 1.64 0.49
N THR A 36 11.64 0.80 1.03
CA THR A 36 13.08 1.12 1.16
C THR A 36 13.81 0.95 -0.17
N ASP A 37 13.32 0.08 -1.05
CA ASP A 37 13.79 -0.03 -2.43
C ASP A 37 13.33 1.18 -3.25
N SER A 38 14.29 1.95 -3.73
CA SER A 38 14.04 3.19 -4.48
C SER A 38 13.29 2.98 -5.80
N GLN A 39 13.47 1.83 -6.45
CA GLN A 39 12.80 1.50 -7.70
C GLN A 39 11.35 1.12 -7.42
N VAL A 40 11.09 0.28 -6.40
CA VAL A 40 9.73 -0.08 -5.99
C VAL A 40 8.94 1.15 -5.53
N ASN A 41 9.56 2.02 -4.73
CA ASN A 41 8.93 3.25 -4.25
C ASN A 41 8.54 4.15 -5.44
N ARG A 42 9.45 4.32 -6.41
CA ARG A 42 9.20 5.11 -7.63
C ARG A 42 8.10 4.51 -8.49
N ASP A 43 8.13 3.20 -8.74
CA ASP A 43 7.21 2.53 -9.65
C ASP A 43 5.78 2.47 -9.10
N ARG A 44 5.62 2.48 -7.77
CA ARG A 44 4.32 2.43 -7.08
C ARG A 44 3.77 3.81 -6.74
N PHE A 45 4.60 4.86 -6.71
CA PHE A 45 4.18 6.21 -6.32
C PHE A 45 3.52 6.96 -7.48
N ASP A 46 2.27 7.37 -7.29
CA ASP A 46 1.55 8.25 -8.19
C ASP A 46 1.76 9.71 -7.79
N ALA A 47 2.64 10.41 -8.54
CA ALA A 47 3.02 11.79 -8.23
C ALA A 47 1.85 12.79 -8.22
N PRO A 48 0.89 12.75 -9.18
CA PRO A 48 -0.24 13.67 -9.19
C PRO A 48 -1.11 13.61 -7.92
N THR A 49 -1.43 12.42 -7.43
CA THR A 49 -2.27 12.25 -6.22
C THR A 49 -1.45 12.13 -4.94
N ARG A 50 -0.13 11.94 -5.05
CA ARG A 50 0.79 11.67 -3.93
C ARG A 50 0.37 10.44 -3.13
N THR A 51 -0.07 9.40 -3.83
CA THR A 51 -0.50 8.12 -3.24
C THR A 51 0.32 6.96 -3.79
N TYR A 52 0.25 5.80 -3.13
CA TYR A 52 0.84 4.57 -3.65
C TYR A 52 -0.26 3.72 -4.30
N LEU A 53 -0.06 3.33 -5.56
CA LEU A 53 -0.99 2.47 -6.28
C LEU A 53 -0.70 1.00 -5.96
N ILE A 54 -1.72 0.32 -5.45
CA ILE A 54 -1.65 -1.09 -5.07
C ILE A 54 -2.73 -1.83 -5.87
N ARG A 55 -2.36 -2.96 -6.48
CA ARG A 55 -3.24 -3.74 -7.34
C ARG A 55 -3.27 -5.18 -6.88
N PHE A 56 -4.46 -5.65 -6.51
CA PHE A 56 -4.70 -7.05 -6.21
C PHE A 56 -5.37 -7.71 -7.41
N ASN A 57 -4.69 -8.68 -8.03
CA ASN A 57 -5.20 -9.38 -9.22
C ASN A 57 -6.10 -10.58 -8.86
N GLU A 58 -6.05 -11.07 -7.63
CA GLU A 58 -6.75 -12.28 -7.17
C GLU A 58 -8.01 -11.95 -6.35
N VAL A 59 -8.75 -10.90 -6.75
CA VAL A 59 -10.00 -10.51 -6.10
C VAL A 59 -11.18 -11.01 -6.96
N PRO A 60 -12.05 -11.91 -6.45
CA PRO A 60 -13.25 -12.35 -7.15
C PRO A 60 -14.13 -11.18 -7.59
N ALA A 61 -14.62 -11.24 -8.83
CA ALA A 61 -15.35 -10.14 -9.47
C ALA A 61 -16.76 -9.91 -8.88
N ASP A 62 -17.29 -10.92 -8.18
CA ASP A 62 -18.60 -10.95 -7.52
C ASP A 62 -18.58 -10.40 -6.08
N LEU A 63 -17.41 -9.99 -5.57
CA LEU A 63 -17.34 -9.32 -4.27
C LEU A 63 -18.03 -7.94 -4.31
N THR A 64 -18.98 -7.76 -3.40
CA THR A 64 -19.69 -6.50 -3.17
C THR A 64 -19.03 -5.64 -2.11
N LYS A 65 -18.18 -6.25 -1.27
CA LYS A 65 -17.49 -5.64 -0.14
C LYS A 65 -16.12 -6.27 0.03
N VAL A 66 -15.15 -5.49 0.50
CA VAL A 66 -13.86 -6.02 0.97
C VAL A 66 -13.35 -5.19 2.13
N ARG A 67 -12.82 -5.85 3.16
CA ARG A 67 -12.08 -5.17 4.22
C ARG A 67 -10.61 -5.07 3.82
N VAL A 68 -10.11 -3.84 3.82
CA VAL A 68 -8.71 -3.51 3.58
C VAL A 68 -8.07 -3.13 4.90
N SER A 69 -7.01 -3.84 5.26
CA SER A 69 -6.16 -3.54 6.41
C SER A 69 -4.78 -3.14 5.90
N VAL A 70 -4.26 -2.03 6.39
CA VAL A 70 -2.94 -1.51 6.02
C VAL A 70 -2.10 -1.33 7.28
N LEU A 71 -0.88 -1.85 7.24
CA LEU A 71 0.14 -1.67 8.26
C LEU A 71 1.39 -1.10 7.59
N PHE A 72 1.74 0.13 7.92
CA PHE A 72 3.02 0.72 7.53
C PHE A 72 3.98 0.69 8.71
N THR A 73 5.17 0.14 8.49
CA THR A 73 6.27 0.13 9.44
C THR A 73 7.38 1.01 8.89
N PRO A 74 7.50 2.27 9.34
CA PRO A 74 8.60 3.13 8.93
C PRO A 74 9.92 2.63 9.52
N ASP A 75 11.04 2.93 8.85
CA ASP A 75 12.37 2.66 9.39
C ASP A 75 12.63 3.40 10.72
N SER A 76 11.97 4.53 10.91
CA SER A 76 12.03 5.32 12.15
C SER A 76 11.25 4.71 13.32
N GLY A 77 10.53 3.60 13.11
CA GLY A 77 9.92 2.82 14.18
C GLY A 77 8.39 2.79 14.17
N THR A 78 7.74 3.86 14.62
CA THR A 78 6.31 3.83 15.00
C THR A 78 5.40 3.34 13.87
N LYS A 79 4.79 2.16 14.08
CA LYS A 79 3.88 1.53 13.13
C LYS A 79 2.59 2.33 12.98
N LEU A 80 2.19 2.59 11.75
CA LEU A 80 0.91 3.20 11.39
C LEU A 80 -0.04 2.11 10.90
N ARG A 81 -1.30 2.15 11.34
CA ARG A 81 -2.33 1.20 10.91
C ARG A 81 -3.58 1.93 10.48
N ALA A 82 -4.18 1.44 9.41
CA ALA A 82 -5.49 1.88 8.95
C ALA A 82 -6.31 0.66 8.52
N ASN A 83 -7.61 0.71 8.75
CA ASN A 83 -8.55 -0.30 8.29
C ASN A 83 -9.72 0.41 7.64
N ASN A 84 -10.17 -0.10 6.50
CA ASN A 84 -11.34 0.42 5.83
C ASN A 84 -12.15 -0.70 5.19
N ILE A 85 -13.40 -0.41 4.89
CA ILE A 85 -14.28 -1.29 4.13
C ILE A 85 -14.58 -0.56 2.83
N ILE A 86 -14.35 -1.26 1.71
CA ILE A 86 -14.67 -0.77 0.38
C ILE A 86 -15.88 -1.55 -0.10
N GLU A 87 -16.92 -0.84 -0.54
CA GLU A 87 -18.15 -1.39 -1.09
C GLU A 87 -18.30 -0.93 -2.55
N LYS A 88 -18.81 -1.81 -3.41
CA LYS A 88 -18.99 -1.56 -4.84
C LYS A 88 -20.37 -0.97 -5.14
#